data_AF-A0A321M0Z2-F1
#
_entry.id   AF-A0A321M0Z2-F1
#
_cell.length_a   1.000
_cell.length_b   1.000
_cell.length_c   1.000
_cell.angle_alpha   90.00
_cell.angle_beta   90.00
_cell.angle_gamma   90.00
#
_symmetry.space_group_name_H-M   'P 1'
#
loop_
_entity.id
_entity.type
_entity.pdbx_description
1 polymer ?
#
loop_
_entity_poly.entity_id
_entity_poly.type
_entity_poly.pdbx_seq_one_letter_code
_entity_poly.pdbx_strand_id
1 'polypeptide(L)'
;MACPYFFPTEKSTNILWSFPQRLPLGAGFCGNCTAGPVHSTPEDAELKDLCNLGYARQCRRIPAGRQLDSVRFAIAKDGGDRVLLHYSCEREHAPMEHGQLQYDCVSRTWHVPHRDPNIQRQAECFVSTYLERRAR
;
A
#
# COMPACT_ATOMS: atom_id res chain seq x y z
N MET A 1 4.34 -6.64 -2.55
CA MET A 1 4.71 -5.39 -1.83
C MET A 1 4.43 -4.23 -2.76
N ALA A 2 3.97 -3.08 -2.27
CA ALA A 2 3.67 -1.89 -3.08
C ALA A 2 4.82 -0.88 -3.06
N CYS A 3 4.81 0.10 -3.96
CA CYS A 3 5.77 1.20 -3.96
C CYS A 3 5.53 2.13 -2.74
N PRO A 4 6.55 2.51 -1.96
CA PRO A 4 6.39 3.38 -0.79
C PRO A 4 5.95 4.81 -1.15
N TYR A 5 6.22 5.25 -2.38
CA TYR A 5 5.85 6.57 -2.89
C TYR A 5 4.48 6.61 -3.58
N PHE A 6 3.72 5.51 -3.52
CA PHE A 6 2.39 5.48 -4.12
C PHE A 6 1.35 5.90 -3.09
N PHE A 7 0.58 6.93 -3.42
CA PHE A 7 -0.57 7.38 -2.65
C PHE A 7 -1.86 6.94 -3.36
N PRO A 8 -2.46 5.80 -2.99
CA PRO A 8 -3.66 5.30 -3.64
C PRO A 8 -4.87 6.17 -3.28
N THR A 9 -5.65 6.57 -4.28
CA THR A 9 -6.86 7.39 -4.09
C THR A 9 -8.11 6.54 -4.17
N GLU A 10 -8.21 5.69 -5.19
CA GLU A 10 -9.39 4.89 -5.50
C GLU A 10 -9.02 3.51 -6.07
N LYS A 11 -9.91 2.52 -5.89
CA LYS A 11 -9.76 1.21 -6.53
C LYS A 11 -9.90 1.36 -8.03
N SER A 12 -8.97 0.77 -8.77
CA SER A 12 -9.00 0.81 -10.23
C SER A 12 -10.19 -0.01 -10.75
N THR A 13 -10.97 0.57 -11.65
CA THR A 13 -12.05 -0.09 -12.38
C THR A 13 -11.59 -0.63 -13.74
N ASN A 14 -10.39 -0.26 -14.18
CA ASN A 14 -9.78 -0.72 -15.42
C ASN A 14 -9.25 -2.15 -15.27
N ILE A 15 -9.39 -2.96 -16.33
CA ILE A 15 -8.85 -4.32 -16.37
C ILE A 15 -7.35 -4.27 -16.70
N LEU A 16 -6.54 -3.83 -15.72
CA LEU A 16 -5.08 -3.77 -15.88
C LEU A 16 -4.40 -5.08 -15.43
N TRP A 17 -5.00 -5.83 -14.51
CA TRP A 17 -4.45 -7.06 -13.95
C TRP A 17 -5.40 -8.23 -14.10
N SER A 18 -4.88 -9.41 -14.46
CA SER A 18 -5.68 -10.64 -14.52
C SER A 18 -6.10 -11.15 -13.14
N PHE A 19 -5.33 -10.86 -12.10
CA PHE A 19 -5.58 -11.30 -10.72
C PHE A 19 -5.36 -10.15 -9.71
N PRO A 20 -6.22 -9.11 -9.72
CA PRO A 20 -6.05 -7.94 -8.86
C PRO A 20 -6.06 -8.28 -7.37
N GLN A 21 -6.71 -9.37 -6.97
CA GLN A 21 -6.75 -9.85 -5.59
C GLN A 21 -5.39 -10.28 -5.02
N ARG A 22 -4.43 -10.61 -5.89
CA ARG A 22 -3.06 -11.01 -5.52
C ARG A 22 -2.11 -9.82 -5.41
N LEU A 23 -2.59 -8.61 -5.69
CA LEU A 23 -1.79 -7.40 -5.57
C LEU A 23 -1.51 -7.06 -4.09
N PRO A 24 -0.47 -6.26 -3.82
CA PRO A 24 0.02 -6.01 -2.47
C PRO A 24 -1.01 -5.38 -1.53
N LEU A 25 -1.90 -4.53 -2.06
CA LEU A 25 -2.99 -3.89 -1.31
C LEU A 25 -4.29 -4.71 -1.35
N GLY A 26 -4.22 -5.94 -1.85
CA GLY A 26 -5.38 -6.79 -2.10
C GLY A 26 -6.19 -6.39 -3.33
N ALA A 27 -5.94 -5.26 -3.97
CA ALA A 27 -6.59 -4.84 -5.21
C ALA A 27 -5.64 -3.93 -6.00
N GLY A 28 -6.03 -3.59 -7.24
CA GLY A 28 -5.37 -2.56 -8.03
C GLY A 28 -5.95 -1.19 -7.69
N PHE A 29 -5.10 -0.17 -7.61
CA PHE A 29 -5.49 1.19 -7.27
C PHE A 29 -4.96 2.19 -8.30
N CYS A 30 -5.76 3.24 -8.52
CA CYS A 30 -5.31 4.50 -9.10
C CYS A 30 -4.82 5.43 -7.99
N GLY A 31 -4.05 6.46 -8.33
CA GLY A 31 -3.54 7.39 -7.33
C GLY A 31 -2.44 8.29 -7.84
N ASN A 32 -1.69 8.85 -6.90
CA ASN A 32 -0.61 9.77 -7.17
C ASN A 32 0.74 9.16 -6.82
N CYS A 33 1.76 9.48 -7.61
CA CYS A 33 3.16 9.28 -7.23
C CYS A 33 3.64 10.49 -6.44
N THR A 34 4.21 10.25 -5.27
CA THR A 34 4.77 11.26 -4.35
C THR A 34 6.29 11.22 -4.30
N ALA A 35 6.92 10.54 -5.27
CA ALA A 35 8.37 10.37 -5.33
C ALA A 35 9.11 11.65 -5.71
N GLY A 36 8.46 12.54 -6.48
CA GLY A 36 9.01 13.83 -6.88
C GLY A 36 8.51 14.99 -6.02
N PRO A 37 9.07 16.20 -6.21
CA PRO A 37 8.64 17.40 -5.48
C PRO A 37 7.21 17.83 -5.81
N VAL A 38 6.68 17.39 -6.95
CA VAL A 38 5.30 17.62 -7.38
C VAL A 38 4.62 16.26 -7.55
N HIS A 39 3.42 16.13 -6.98
CA HIS A 39 2.62 14.92 -7.15
C HIS A 39 2.22 14.76 -8.62
N SER A 40 2.33 13.54 -9.14
CA SER A 40 1.95 13.22 -10.52
C SER A 40 1.03 12.02 -10.56
N THR A 41 0.02 12.06 -11.43
CA THR A 41 -0.82 10.89 -11.72
C THR A 41 -0.08 9.93 -12.66
N PRO A 42 0.26 8.70 -12.24
CA PRO A 42 0.90 7.72 -13.10
C PRO A 42 -0.07 7.22 -14.18
N GLU A 43 0.46 6.89 -15.35
CA GLU A 43 -0.31 6.26 -16.42
C GLU A 43 -0.64 4.80 -16.08
N ASP A 44 -1.60 4.19 -16.78
CA ASP A 44 -2.04 2.81 -16.54
C ASP A 44 -0.89 1.79 -16.57
N ALA A 45 0.09 1.95 -17.46
CA ALA A 45 1.28 1.08 -17.50
C ALA A 45 2.13 1.24 -16.23
N GLU A 46 2.33 2.46 -15.76
CA GLU A 46 3.06 2.74 -14.54
C GLU A 46 2.29 2.26 -13.31
N LEU A 47 0.98 2.44 -13.26
CA LEU A 47 0.13 1.91 -12.19
C LEU A 47 0.24 0.39 -12.13
N LYS A 48 0.16 -0.27 -13.29
CA LYS A 48 0.17 -1.72 -13.45
C LYS A 48 1.49 -2.35 -13.04
N ASP A 49 2.59 -1.82 -13.56
CA ASP A 49 3.91 -2.46 -13.49
C ASP A 49 4.79 -1.85 -12.38
N LEU A 50 4.46 -0.65 -11.88
CA LEU A 50 5.32 0.11 -10.95
C LEU A 50 4.60 0.56 -9.67
N CYS A 51 3.54 1.37 -9.69
CA CYS A 51 3.03 1.97 -8.45
C CYS A 51 2.37 0.95 -7.52
N ASN A 52 1.58 0.03 -8.09
CA ASN A 52 0.96 -1.05 -7.33
C ASN A 52 1.97 -2.18 -6.97
N LEU A 53 3.23 -2.10 -7.41
CA LEU A 53 4.27 -3.12 -7.21
C LEU A 53 5.59 -2.51 -6.70
N GLY A 54 6.08 -2.97 -5.56
CA GLY A 54 7.36 -2.55 -5.00
C GLY A 54 8.55 -3.00 -5.84
N TYR A 55 9.75 -2.53 -5.50
CA TYR A 55 10.99 -2.87 -6.22
C TYR A 55 11.02 -2.47 -7.70
N ALA A 56 10.20 -1.48 -8.09
CA ALA A 56 10.09 -0.98 -9.45
C ALA A 56 11.37 -0.26 -9.92
N ARG A 57 12.49 -0.98 -10.08
CA ARG A 57 13.83 -0.45 -10.43
C ARG A 57 13.86 0.33 -11.74
N GLN A 58 12.88 0.08 -12.62
CA GLN A 58 12.73 0.77 -13.90
C GLN A 58 11.97 2.10 -13.78
N CYS A 59 11.38 2.41 -12.63
CA CYS A 59 10.65 3.65 -12.40
C CYS A 59 11.60 4.83 -12.34
N ARG A 60 11.54 5.72 -13.35
CA ARG A 60 12.36 6.93 -13.44
C ARG A 60 12.04 7.97 -12.37
N ARG A 61 10.88 7.87 -11.71
CA ARG A 61 10.44 8.80 -10.66
C ARG A 61 11.05 8.48 -9.29
N ILE A 62 11.53 7.26 -9.08
CA ILE A 62 12.09 6.84 -7.79
C ILE A 62 13.36 7.66 -7.48
N PRO A 63 13.49 8.28 -6.29
CA PRO A 63 14.66 9.09 -5.97
C PRO A 63 15.94 8.26 -5.86
N ALA A 64 17.07 8.83 -6.28
CA ALA A 64 18.38 8.19 -6.12
C ALA A 64 18.70 7.90 -4.64
N GLY A 65 18.36 8.82 -3.75
CA GLY A 65 18.53 8.71 -2.29
C GLY A 65 17.35 8.07 -1.57
N ARG A 66 16.56 7.22 -2.23
CA ARG A 66 15.39 6.59 -1.61
C ARG A 66 15.75 5.79 -0.36
N GLN A 67 14.88 5.87 0.63
CA GLN A 67 15.05 5.12 1.87
C GLN A 67 14.42 3.74 1.80
N LEU A 68 13.37 3.59 0.99
CA LEU A 68 12.56 2.38 0.89
C LEU A 68 12.33 2.02 -0.59
N ASP A 69 12.31 0.72 -0.90
CA ASP A 69 11.97 0.15 -2.19
C ASP A 69 10.54 -0.40 -2.24
N SER A 70 10.03 -0.86 -1.10
CA SER A 70 8.71 -1.48 -1.04
C SER A 70 8.11 -1.47 0.35
N VAL A 71 6.78 -1.61 0.39
CA VAL A 71 6.01 -1.79 1.63
C VAL A 71 5.14 -3.04 1.49
N ARG A 72 5.14 -3.87 2.53
CA ARG A 72 4.29 -5.04 2.65
C ARG A 72 3.34 -4.85 3.83
N PHE A 73 2.12 -5.34 3.65
CA PHE A 73 1.13 -5.44 4.72
C PHE A 73 0.68 -6.89 4.88
N ALA A 74 0.34 -7.27 6.10
CA ALA A 74 -0.26 -8.56 6.42
C ALA A 74 -1.18 -8.42 7.64
N ILE A 75 -2.26 -9.20 7.68
CA ILE A 75 -3.09 -9.31 8.88
C ILE A 75 -2.33 -10.15 9.90
N ALA A 76 -1.99 -9.56 11.04
CA ALA A 76 -1.36 -10.24 12.16
C ALA A 76 -2.42 -10.90 13.07
N LYS A 77 -3.56 -10.22 13.27
CA LYS A 77 -4.69 -10.72 14.05
C LYS A 77 -5.99 -10.06 13.58
N ASP A 78 -7.07 -10.82 13.49
CA ASP A 78 -8.43 -10.31 13.33
C ASP A 78 -9.27 -10.78 14.53
N GLY A 79 -9.78 -9.82 15.31
CA GLY A 79 -10.68 -10.04 16.45
C GLY A 79 -12.16 -9.83 16.12
N GLY A 80 -12.51 -9.53 14.87
CA GLY A 80 -13.86 -9.17 14.43
C GLY A 80 -14.16 -7.68 14.58
N ASP A 81 -13.97 -7.14 15.79
CA ASP A 81 -14.11 -5.71 16.12
C ASP A 81 -12.84 -4.91 15.83
N ARG A 82 -11.68 -5.57 15.82
CA ARG A 82 -10.36 -4.97 15.64
C ARG A 82 -9.49 -5.81 14.73
N VAL A 83 -8.75 -5.13 13.86
CA VAL A 83 -7.75 -5.74 12.97
C VAL A 83 -6.38 -5.20 13.33
N LEU A 84 -5.45 -6.10 13.62
CA LEU A 84 -4.04 -5.79 13.80
C LEU A 84 -3.30 -6.09 12.49
N LEU A 85 -2.69 -5.05 11.92
CA LEU A 85 -1.93 -5.12 10.69
C LEU A 85 -0.44 -5.08 11.00
N HIS A 86 0.35 -5.98 10.42
CA HIS A 86 1.81 -5.87 10.37
C HIS A 86 2.20 -5.17 9.08
N TYR A 87 3.13 -4.21 9.17
CA TYR A 87 3.76 -3.62 7.98
C TYR A 87 5.28 -3.84 8.03
N SER A 88 5.89 -4.01 6.86
CA SER A 88 7.34 -4.02 6.70
C SER A 88 7.74 -3.18 5.49
N CYS A 89 8.65 -2.26 5.71
CA CYS A 89 9.29 -1.45 4.70
C CYS A 89 10.67 -2.02 4.40
N GLU A 90 10.95 -2.28 3.14
CA GLU A 90 12.17 -2.94 2.72
C GLU A 90 12.99 -2.06 1.78
N ARG A 91 14.32 -2.20 1.84
CA ARG A 91 15.28 -1.65 0.89
C ARG A 91 16.24 -2.76 0.50
N GLU A 92 16.49 -2.93 -0.79
CA GLU A 92 17.38 -3.95 -1.34
C GLU A 92 17.06 -5.37 -0.83
N HIS A 93 15.76 -5.67 -0.62
CA HIS A 93 15.28 -6.94 -0.08
C HIS A 93 15.63 -7.19 1.40
N ALA A 94 16.10 -6.17 2.11
CA ALA A 94 16.30 -6.20 3.55
C ALA A 94 15.24 -5.34 4.29
N PRO A 95 14.74 -5.81 5.44
CA PRO A 95 13.81 -5.02 6.25
C PRO A 95 14.53 -3.81 6.87
N MET A 96 14.01 -2.61 6.60
CA MET A 96 14.53 -1.36 7.16
C MET A 96 13.69 -0.88 8.34
N GLU A 97 12.37 -1.03 8.23
CA GLU A 97 11.41 -0.63 9.26
C GLU A 97 10.26 -1.64 9.24
N HIS A 98 9.70 -1.94 10.41
CA HIS A 98 8.51 -2.74 10.53
C HIS A 98 7.76 -2.36 11.81
N GLY A 99 6.49 -2.70 11.85
CA GLY A 99 5.67 -2.42 13.02
C GLY A 99 4.26 -2.91 12.85
N GLN A 100 3.41 -2.47 13.78
CA GLN A 100 2.00 -2.85 13.80
C GLN A 100 1.12 -1.60 13.78
N LEU A 101 0.01 -1.70 13.07
CA LEU A 101 -1.04 -0.70 13.04
C LEU A 101 -2.35 -1.37 13.45
N GLN A 102 -3.09 -0.74 14.36
CA GLN A 102 -4.36 -1.26 14.84
C GLN A 102 -5.52 -0.43 14.30
N TYR A 103 -6.43 -1.11 13.61
CA TYR A 103 -7.66 -0.54 13.09
C TYR A 103 -8.86 -1.05 13.89
N ASP A 104 -9.67 -0.13 14.38
CA ASP A 104 -10.94 -0.44 15.04
C ASP A 104 -12.06 -0.43 13.99
N CYS A 105 -12.71 -1.58 13.81
CA CYS A 105 -13.76 -1.76 12.81
C CYS A 105 -15.09 -1.10 13.22
N VAL A 106 -15.31 -0.88 14.51
CA VAL A 106 -16.55 -0.28 15.05
C VAL A 106 -16.50 1.23 14.86
N SER A 107 -15.45 1.88 15.34
CA SER A 107 -15.27 3.33 15.19
C SER A 107 -14.73 3.74 13.82
N ARG A 108 -14.20 2.78 13.04
CA ARG A 108 -13.53 3.00 11.75
C ARG A 108 -12.34 3.95 11.85
N THR A 109 -11.56 3.81 12.92
CA THR A 109 -10.41 4.66 13.20
C THR A 109 -9.15 3.84 13.46
N TRP A 110 -8.00 4.47 13.24
CA TRP A 110 -6.71 3.93 13.64
C TRP A 110 -6.37 4.40 15.05
N HIS A 111 -5.90 3.50 15.91
CA HIS A 111 -5.53 3.88 17.28
C HIS A 111 -4.32 4.82 17.29
N VAL A 112 -3.28 4.47 16.54
CA VAL A 112 -2.13 5.32 16.23
C VAL A 112 -1.85 5.19 14.73
N PRO A 113 -2.00 6.27 13.94
CA PRO A 113 -1.71 6.23 12.52
C PRO A 113 -0.20 6.14 12.27
N HIS A 114 0.18 5.63 11.10
CA HIS A 114 1.58 5.65 10.67
C HIS A 114 2.03 7.08 10.37
N ARG A 115 3.30 7.41 10.69
CA ARG A 115 3.85 8.77 10.50
C ARG A 115 3.99 9.19 9.03
N ASP A 116 4.27 8.22 8.17
CA ASP A 116 4.31 8.41 6.71
C ASP A 116 2.89 8.32 6.14
N PRO A 117 2.38 9.39 5.49
CA PRO A 117 1.02 9.42 4.95
C PRO A 117 0.80 8.45 3.79
N ASN A 118 1.82 8.10 3.00
CA ASN A 118 1.68 7.11 1.93
C ASN A 118 1.47 5.72 2.54
N ILE A 119 2.29 5.35 3.53
CA ILE A 119 2.17 4.05 4.22
C ILE A 119 0.82 3.96 4.94
N GLN A 120 0.41 5.02 5.63
CA GLN A 120 -0.91 5.09 6.28
C GLN A 120 -2.04 4.88 5.27
N ARG A 121 -1.99 5.60 4.14
CA ARG A 121 -3.02 5.49 3.11
C ARG A 121 -3.05 4.10 2.46
N GLN A 122 -1.89 3.49 2.22
CA GLN A 122 -1.80 2.12 1.73
C GLN A 122 -2.37 1.10 2.74
N ALA A 123 -2.13 1.30 4.05
CA ALA A 123 -2.69 0.47 5.10
C ALA A 123 -4.23 0.54 5.12
N GLU A 124 -4.81 1.73 4.95
CA GLU A 124 -6.26 1.93 4.81
C GLU A 124 -6.83 1.16 3.62
N CYS A 125 -6.19 1.27 2.46
CA CYS A 125 -6.59 0.55 1.25
C CYS A 125 -6.50 -0.97 1.42
N PHE A 126 -5.44 -1.46 2.08
CA PHE A 126 -5.27 -2.89 2.38
C PHE A 126 -6.37 -3.38 3.32
N VAL A 127 -6.61 -2.69 4.44
CA VAL A 127 -7.63 -3.08 5.43
C VAL A 127 -9.03 -3.01 4.83
N SER A 128 -9.36 -1.95 4.08
CA SER A 128 -10.65 -1.85 3.37
C SER A 128 -10.87 -3.05 2.44
N THR A 129 -9.87 -3.43 1.66
CA THR A 129 -9.96 -4.57 0.75
C THR A 129 -10.02 -5.91 1.47
N TYR A 130 -9.34 -6.04 2.61
CA TYR A 130 -9.44 -7.20 3.47
C TYR A 130 -10.86 -7.36 4.05
N LEU A 131 -11.42 -6.28 4.60
CA LEU A 131 -12.74 -6.29 5.24
C LEU A 131 -13.88 -6.58 4.25
N GLU A 132 -13.76 -6.15 2.99
CA GLU A 132 -14.71 -6.50 1.93
C GLU A 132 -14.76 -8.00 1.64
N ARG A 133 -13.64 -8.70 1.84
CA ARG A 133 -13.50 -10.14 1.60
C ARG A 133 -13.71 -10.99 2.84
N ARG A 134 -13.74 -10.34 4.01
CA ARG A 134 -13.96 -11.02 5.27
C ARG A 134 -15.33 -11.69 5.21
N ALA A 135 -15.34 -13.02 5.28
CA ALA A 135 -16.58 -13.76 5.45
C ALA A 135 -17.25 -13.26 6.74
N ARG A 136 -18.52 -12.87 6.62
CA ARG A 136 -19.32 -12.45 7.76
C ARG A 136 -19.65 -13.64 8.64
#